data_AF-A0A139ALN0-F1
#
_entry.id   AF-A0A139ALN0-F1
#
_cell.length_a   1.000
_cell.length_b   1.000
_cell.length_c   1.000
_cell.angle_alpha   90.00
_cell.angle_beta   90.00
_cell.angle_gamma   90.00
#
_symmetry.space_group_name_H-M   'P 1'
#
loop_
_entity.id
_entity.type
_entity.pdbx_description
1 polymer ?
#
loop_
_entity_poly.entity_id
_entity_poly.type
_entity_poly.pdbx_seq_one_letter_code
_entity_poly.pdbx_strand_id
1 'polypeptide(L)'
;MSTPIPLSKRPADLAFFAFFFLHVPASILDGPIAALSIPALSAIFPQAINDFQHKAWIDHTGDPFILAAEAGAPIERAFVVIETLVLIPMMIGICIRLYSDDKRLQWLSYVYALYAAPTMSYVLYQTLIADHGLSVMQKLQIASAYVPFALVPISFGIYEWRVRAQERVKSE
;
A
#
# COMPACT_ATOMS: atom_id res chain seq x y z
N MET A 1 -3.23 17.60 -28.04
CA MET A 1 -2.82 16.76 -26.89
C MET A 1 -1.60 15.97 -27.34
N SER A 2 -0.52 15.96 -26.55
CA SER A 2 0.65 15.13 -26.86
C SER A 2 0.25 13.65 -26.79
N THR A 3 0.79 12.83 -27.69
CA THR A 3 0.60 11.38 -27.65
C THR A 3 1.27 10.82 -26.38
N PRO A 4 0.59 9.96 -25.60
CA PRO A 4 1.19 9.34 -24.41
C PRO A 4 2.47 8.59 -24.75
N ILE A 5 3.51 8.73 -23.91
CA ILE A 5 4.73 7.93 -24.06
C ILE A 5 4.46 6.53 -23.52
N PRO A 6 4.69 5.44 -24.30
CA PRO A 6 4.49 4.09 -23.83
C PRO A 6 5.30 3.77 -22.57
N LEU A 7 4.75 2.98 -21.63
CA LEU A 7 5.45 2.55 -20.41
C LEU A 7 6.79 1.86 -20.68
N SER A 8 6.91 1.12 -21.80
CA SER A 8 8.15 0.46 -22.20
C SER A 8 9.31 1.44 -22.47
N LYS A 9 9.02 2.73 -22.68
CA LYS A 9 10.02 3.79 -22.84
C LYS A 9 10.25 4.60 -21.54
N ARG A 10 9.53 4.29 -20.46
CA ARG A 10 9.59 4.96 -19.15
C ARG A 10 9.88 3.91 -18.06
N PRO A 11 11.13 3.42 -17.95
CA PRO A 11 11.45 2.25 -17.12
C PRO A 11 11.13 2.43 -15.62
N ALA A 12 11.29 3.64 -15.09
CA ALA A 12 10.90 3.94 -13.71
C ALA A 12 9.37 3.86 -13.54
N ASP A 13 8.60 4.47 -14.44
CA ASP A 13 7.13 4.39 -14.43
C ASP A 13 6.65 2.95 -14.58
N LEU A 14 7.34 2.13 -15.39
CA LEU A 14 7.05 0.71 -15.53
C LEU A 14 7.28 -0.06 -14.22
N ALA A 15 8.37 0.23 -13.49
CA ALA A 15 8.64 -0.39 -12.20
C ALA A 15 7.58 0.00 -11.15
N PHE A 16 7.20 1.28 -11.08
CA PHE A 16 6.12 1.72 -10.21
C PHE A 16 4.77 1.13 -10.62
N PHE A 17 4.49 1.06 -11.93
CA PHE A 17 3.28 0.44 -12.44
C PHE A 17 3.22 -1.03 -12.03
N ALA A 18 4.29 -1.80 -12.24
CA ALA A 18 4.34 -3.20 -11.86
C ALA A 18 4.16 -3.38 -10.35
N PHE A 19 4.79 -2.53 -9.54
CA PHE A 19 4.57 -2.50 -8.10
C PHE A 19 3.08 -2.29 -7.79
N PHE A 20 2.48 -1.16 -8.15
CA PHE A 20 1.09 -0.89 -7.79
C PHE A 20 0.10 -1.91 -8.37
N PHE A 21 0.34 -2.37 -9.60
CA PHE A 21 -0.52 -3.35 -10.26
C PHE A 21 -0.51 -4.70 -9.55
N LEU A 22 0.65 -5.19 -9.12
CA LEU A 22 0.75 -6.44 -8.36
C LEU A 22 0.25 -6.29 -6.92
N HIS A 23 0.35 -5.10 -6.35
CA HIS A 23 -0.07 -4.84 -4.98
C HIS A 23 -1.57 -4.60 -4.83
N VAL A 24 -2.28 -4.10 -5.85
CA VAL A 24 -3.74 -3.93 -5.76
C VAL A 24 -4.45 -5.25 -5.40
N PRO A 25 -4.19 -6.40 -6.07
CA PRO A 25 -4.74 -7.68 -5.65
C PRO A 25 -4.33 -8.08 -4.23
N ALA A 26 -3.07 -7.88 -3.86
CA ALA A 26 -2.59 -8.20 -2.52
C ALA A 26 -3.33 -7.38 -1.45
N SER A 27 -3.44 -6.07 -1.61
CA SER A 27 -4.21 -5.20 -0.70
C SER A 27 -5.71 -5.51 -0.69
N ILE A 28 -6.28 -6.00 -1.79
CA ILE A 28 -7.68 -6.48 -1.81
C ILE A 28 -7.82 -7.80 -1.07
N LEU A 29 -6.79 -8.63 -1.04
CA LEU A 29 -6.77 -9.89 -0.28
C LEU A 29 -6.42 -9.67 1.19
N ASP A 30 -5.63 -8.64 1.50
CA ASP A 30 -5.13 -8.32 2.85
C ASP A 30 -6.02 -7.33 3.62
N GLY A 31 -6.58 -6.34 2.91
CA GLY A 31 -7.46 -5.31 3.45
C GLY A 31 -8.81 -5.78 4.03
N PRO A 32 -9.40 -6.92 3.59
CA PRO A 32 -10.61 -7.46 4.18
C PRO A 32 -10.45 -7.75 5.67
N ILE A 33 -9.38 -8.40 6.15
CA ILE A 33 -9.34 -8.92 7.54
C ILE A 33 -9.60 -7.88 8.62
N ALA A 34 -9.01 -6.69 8.55
CA ALA A 34 -9.27 -5.67 9.56
C ALA A 34 -10.55 -4.83 9.27
N ALA A 35 -11.07 -4.90 8.04
CA ALA A 35 -12.40 -4.42 7.68
C ALA A 35 -13.52 -5.38 8.12
N LEU A 36 -13.26 -6.68 8.35
CA LEU A 36 -14.25 -7.64 8.85
C LEU A 36 -14.68 -7.40 10.29
N SER A 37 -13.82 -6.77 11.08
CA SER A 37 -14.17 -6.25 12.41
C SER A 37 -15.07 -5.01 12.33
N ILE A 38 -15.41 -4.57 11.11
CA ILE A 38 -16.33 -3.46 10.80
C ILE A 38 -17.56 -4.06 10.11
N PRO A 39 -18.70 -4.20 10.81
CA PRO A 39 -19.88 -4.90 10.30
C PRO A 39 -20.40 -4.42 8.93
N ALA A 40 -20.19 -3.15 8.59
CA ALA A 40 -20.61 -2.58 7.31
C ALA A 40 -19.76 -3.06 6.12
N LEU A 41 -18.48 -3.39 6.34
CA LEU A 41 -17.56 -3.84 5.30
C LEU A 41 -17.53 -5.37 5.18
N SER A 42 -17.80 -6.09 6.28
CA SER A 42 -17.84 -7.56 6.28
C SER A 42 -18.92 -8.14 5.37
N ALA A 43 -20.00 -7.42 5.11
CA ALA A 43 -21.04 -7.82 4.16
C ALA A 43 -20.60 -7.79 2.69
N ILE A 44 -19.46 -7.15 2.38
CA ILE A 44 -18.98 -6.93 1.01
C ILE A 44 -17.96 -8.02 0.59
N PHE A 45 -17.28 -8.66 1.55
CA PHE A 45 -16.21 -9.62 1.29
C PHE A 45 -16.61 -11.07 1.63
N PRO A 46 -16.35 -12.05 0.74
CA PRO A 46 -16.62 -13.46 1.02
C PRO A 46 -15.79 -14.00 2.20
N GLN A 47 -16.41 -14.82 3.06
CA GLN A 47 -15.74 -15.47 4.20
C GLN A 47 -14.47 -16.24 3.82
N ALA A 48 -14.45 -16.84 2.62
CA ALA A 48 -13.30 -17.61 2.14
C ALA A 48 -12.00 -16.79 2.01
N ILE A 49 -12.09 -15.49 1.71
CA ILE A 49 -10.92 -14.61 1.63
C ILE A 49 -10.32 -14.41 3.02
N ASN A 50 -11.19 -14.25 4.01
CA ASN A 50 -10.83 -14.04 5.41
C ASN A 50 -10.13 -15.28 5.97
N ASP A 51 -10.73 -16.45 5.75
CA ASP A 51 -10.16 -17.72 6.20
C ASP A 51 -8.81 -17.99 5.55
N PHE A 52 -8.64 -17.61 4.28
CA PHE A 52 -7.37 -17.72 3.58
C PHE A 52 -6.31 -16.83 4.21
N GLN A 53 -6.59 -15.55 4.43
CA GLN A 53 -5.60 -14.62 4.97
C GLN A 53 -5.26 -14.93 6.44
N HIS A 54 -6.21 -15.36 7.28
CA HIS A 54 -5.91 -15.81 8.64
C HIS A 54 -4.92 -16.98 8.63
N LYS A 55 -5.20 -17.99 7.80
CA LYS A 55 -4.36 -19.18 7.70
C LYS A 55 -3.02 -18.89 7.03
N ALA A 56 -3.02 -18.09 5.98
CA ALA A 56 -1.83 -17.84 5.15
C ALA A 56 -0.90 -16.78 5.78
N TRP A 57 -1.44 -15.86 6.57
CA TRP A 57 -0.68 -14.78 7.19
C TRP A 57 -0.67 -14.90 8.71
N ILE A 58 -1.80 -14.68 9.38
CA ILE A 58 -1.87 -14.49 10.83
C ILE A 58 -1.36 -15.70 11.62
N ASP A 59 -1.78 -16.91 11.24
CA ASP A 59 -1.37 -18.15 11.92
C ASP A 59 0.15 -18.39 11.82
N HIS A 60 0.80 -17.83 10.80
CA HIS A 60 2.24 -17.98 10.57
C HIS A 60 3.05 -16.82 11.14
N THR A 61 2.56 -15.59 10.99
CA THR A 61 3.33 -14.38 11.30
C THR A 61 3.03 -13.82 12.67
N GLY A 62 1.81 -13.99 13.19
CA GLY A 62 1.37 -13.34 14.42
C GLY A 62 1.36 -11.81 14.31
N ASP A 63 1.03 -11.28 13.12
CA ASP A 63 1.15 -9.86 12.81
C ASP A 63 0.44 -8.95 13.85
N PRO A 64 1.20 -8.17 14.65
CA PRO A 64 0.64 -7.41 15.75
C PRO A 64 -0.23 -6.25 15.26
N PHE A 65 0.01 -5.73 14.05
CA PHE A 65 -0.79 -4.65 13.49
C PHE A 65 -2.20 -5.14 13.14
N ILE A 66 -2.28 -6.29 12.47
CA ILE A 66 -3.56 -6.88 12.07
C ILE A 66 -4.32 -7.39 13.31
N LEU A 67 -3.63 -8.08 14.22
CA LEU A 67 -4.23 -8.56 15.47
C LEU A 67 -4.77 -7.41 16.34
N ALA A 68 -4.06 -6.28 16.40
CA ALA A 68 -4.55 -5.10 17.12
C ALA A 68 -5.82 -4.52 16.45
N ALA A 69 -5.86 -4.46 15.13
CA ALA A 69 -7.04 -4.01 14.40
C ALA A 69 -8.26 -4.91 14.65
N GLU A 70 -8.07 -6.23 14.64
CA GLU A 70 -9.10 -7.23 14.98
C GLU A 70 -9.59 -7.10 16.42
N ALA A 71 -8.67 -6.84 17.36
CA ALA A 71 -8.99 -6.58 18.76
C ALA A 71 -9.73 -5.25 18.99
N GLY A 72 -9.94 -4.44 17.95
CA GLY A 72 -10.69 -3.20 18.04
C GLY A 72 -9.85 -1.95 18.24
N ALA A 73 -8.51 -2.04 18.14
CA ALA A 73 -7.63 -0.90 18.37
C ALA A 73 -7.89 0.21 17.34
N PRO A 74 -8.15 1.46 17.80
CA PRO A 74 -8.72 2.51 16.96
C PRO A 74 -7.78 3.01 15.86
N ILE A 75 -6.46 3.03 16.10
CA ILE A 75 -5.47 3.55 15.15
C ILE A 75 -5.33 2.57 13.98
N GLU A 76 -5.15 1.30 14.29
CA GLU A 76 -4.95 0.22 13.34
C GLU A 76 -6.20 0.01 12.49
N ARG A 77 -7.39 0.06 13.11
CA ARG A 77 -8.66 0.09 12.37
C ARG A 77 -8.78 1.28 11.44
N ALA A 78 -8.39 2.48 11.88
CA ALA A 78 -8.42 3.65 11.03
C ALA A 78 -7.49 3.49 9.81
N PHE A 79 -6.29 2.93 10.02
CA PHE A 79 -5.35 2.66 8.93
C PHE A 79 -5.91 1.68 7.91
N VAL A 80 -6.53 0.58 8.37
CA VAL A 80 -7.13 -0.40 7.46
C VAL A 80 -8.33 0.17 6.70
N VAL A 81 -9.19 0.95 7.37
CA VAL A 81 -10.33 1.61 6.70
C VAL A 81 -9.83 2.54 5.61
N ILE A 82 -8.84 3.36 5.92
CA ILE A 82 -8.27 4.28 4.94
C ILE A 82 -7.57 3.52 3.82
N GLU A 83 -6.84 2.44 4.13
CA GLU A 83 -6.24 1.59 3.10
C GLU A 83 -7.31 1.07 2.13
N THR A 84 -8.38 0.50 2.67
CA THR A 84 -9.46 -0.11 1.89
C THR A 84 -10.23 0.92 1.06
N LEU A 85 -10.64 2.04 1.68
CA LEU A 85 -11.54 3.01 1.05
C LEU A 85 -10.82 4.10 0.25
N VAL A 86 -9.55 4.36 0.57
CA VAL A 86 -8.80 5.48 -0.01
C VAL A 86 -7.57 4.97 -0.77
N LEU A 87 -6.72 4.15 -0.16
CA LEU A 87 -5.47 3.75 -0.82
C LEU A 87 -5.70 2.78 -1.97
N ILE A 88 -6.55 1.76 -1.84
CA ILE A 88 -6.81 0.82 -2.95
C ILE A 88 -7.34 1.57 -4.19
N PRO A 89 -8.38 2.42 -4.10
CA PRO A 89 -8.80 3.26 -5.23
C PRO A 89 -7.69 4.17 -5.76
N MET A 90 -6.86 4.70 -4.87
CA MET A 90 -5.72 5.56 -5.25
C MET A 90 -4.66 4.80 -6.02
N MET A 91 -4.31 3.56 -5.63
CA MET A 91 -3.37 2.69 -6.33
C MET A 91 -3.88 2.35 -7.73
N ILE A 92 -5.17 2.03 -7.87
CA ILE A 92 -5.81 1.84 -9.19
C ILE A 92 -5.70 3.13 -10.02
N GLY A 93 -6.00 4.27 -9.41
CA GLY A 93 -5.87 5.58 -10.05
C GLY A 93 -4.44 5.93 -10.48
N ILE A 94 -3.44 5.50 -9.71
CA ILE A 94 -2.00 5.61 -10.02
C ILE A 94 -1.66 4.72 -11.22
N CYS A 95 -2.08 3.45 -11.22
CA CYS A 95 -1.86 2.53 -12.35
C CYS A 95 -2.41 3.09 -13.66
N ILE A 96 -3.64 3.59 -13.65
CA ILE A 96 -4.29 4.18 -14.84
C ILE A 96 -3.47 5.36 -15.36
N ARG A 97 -3.00 6.24 -14.47
CA ARG A 97 -2.28 7.47 -14.82
C ARG A 97 -0.83 7.23 -15.22
N LEU A 98 -0.18 6.23 -14.63
CA LEU A 98 1.11 5.74 -15.10
C LEU A 98 0.97 5.22 -16.54
N TYR A 99 -0.04 4.38 -16.80
CA TYR A 99 -0.32 3.84 -18.13
C TYR A 99 -0.62 4.95 -19.16
N SER A 100 -1.44 5.93 -18.80
CA SER A 100 -1.84 7.02 -19.71
C SER A 100 -0.87 8.20 -19.79
N ASP A 101 0.25 8.16 -19.05
CA ASP A 101 1.24 9.26 -18.98
C ASP A 101 0.61 10.59 -18.50
N ASP A 102 -0.36 10.53 -17.58
CA ASP A 102 -1.12 11.71 -17.14
C ASP A 102 -0.32 12.61 -16.20
N LYS A 103 -0.38 13.93 -16.43
CA LYS A 103 0.25 14.93 -15.56
C LYS A 103 -0.31 14.93 -14.13
N ARG A 104 -1.57 14.56 -13.94
CA ARG A 104 -2.24 14.52 -12.63
C ARG A 104 -1.67 13.44 -11.69
N LEU A 105 -0.79 12.55 -12.18
CA LEU A 105 -0.13 11.55 -11.37
C LEU A 105 0.64 12.14 -10.19
N GLN A 106 1.27 13.30 -10.39
CA GLN A 106 2.13 13.94 -9.41
C GLN A 106 1.42 14.24 -8.08
N TRP A 107 0.18 14.71 -8.14
CA TRP A 107 -0.58 14.99 -6.92
C TRP A 107 -0.92 13.68 -6.18
N LEU A 108 -1.33 12.65 -6.92
CA LEU A 108 -1.65 11.34 -6.34
C LEU A 108 -0.43 10.67 -5.73
N SER A 109 0.75 10.78 -6.35
CA SER A 109 1.98 10.22 -5.80
C SER A 109 2.35 10.87 -4.46
N TYR A 110 2.13 12.18 -4.30
CA TYR A 110 2.41 12.87 -3.04
C TYR A 110 1.44 12.47 -1.95
N VAL A 111 0.14 12.48 -2.24
CA VAL A 111 -0.88 12.09 -1.26
C VAL A 111 -0.66 10.65 -0.82
N TYR A 112 -0.40 9.74 -1.77
CA TYR A 112 -0.12 8.35 -1.48
C TYR A 112 1.14 8.20 -0.62
N ALA A 113 2.25 8.85 -0.98
CA ALA A 113 3.50 8.77 -0.24
C ALA A 113 3.40 9.36 1.18
N LEU A 114 2.71 10.51 1.32
CA LEU A 114 2.48 11.17 2.62
C LEU A 114 1.64 10.32 3.57
N TYR A 115 0.79 9.44 3.04
CA TYR A 115 0.03 8.52 3.85
C TYR A 115 0.79 7.22 4.11
N ALA A 116 1.31 6.57 3.06
CA ALA A 116 1.94 5.27 3.16
C ALA A 116 3.18 5.28 4.05
N ALA A 117 4.02 6.32 3.96
CA ALA A 117 5.27 6.36 4.71
C ALA A 117 5.08 6.41 6.25
N PRO A 118 4.24 7.30 6.82
CA PRO A 118 3.95 7.28 8.26
C PRO A 118 3.26 6.00 8.73
N THR A 119 2.26 5.52 7.98
CA THR A 119 1.54 4.28 8.33
C THR A 119 2.48 3.08 8.35
N MET A 120 3.33 2.91 7.32
CA MET A 120 4.29 1.82 7.30
C MET A 120 5.38 1.98 8.36
N SER A 121 5.78 3.21 8.70
CA SER A 121 6.72 3.45 9.81
C SER A 121 6.12 3.00 11.15
N TYR A 122 4.83 3.25 11.37
CA TYR A 122 4.10 2.77 12.54
C TYR A 122 4.05 1.24 12.59
N VAL A 123 3.69 0.59 11.48
CA VAL A 123 3.62 -0.87 11.38
C VAL A 123 4.99 -1.53 11.61
N LEU A 124 6.05 -0.97 11.03
CA LEU A 124 7.41 -1.45 11.23
C LEU A 124 7.89 -1.24 12.66
N TYR A 125 7.51 -0.15 13.33
CA TYR A 125 7.78 0.04 14.75
C TYR A 125 7.09 -1.04 15.59
N GLN A 126 5.81 -1.29 15.36
CA GLN A 126 5.05 -2.34 16.06
C GLN A 126 5.67 -3.73 15.83
N THR A 127 6.15 -4.02 14.62
CA THR A 127 6.71 -5.33 14.30
C THR A 127 8.12 -5.52 14.84
N LEU A 128 9.01 -4.55 14.59
CA LEU A 128 10.45 -4.73 14.79
C LEU A 128 10.90 -4.33 16.19
N ILE A 129 10.30 -3.27 16.73
CA ILE A 129 10.79 -2.59 17.94
C ILE A 129 9.93 -2.91 19.15
N ALA A 130 8.60 -2.87 19.03
CA ALA A 130 7.72 -3.21 20.13
C ALA A 130 7.86 -4.70 20.52
N ASP A 131 7.68 -4.97 21.81
CA ASP A 131 7.77 -6.34 22.33
C ASP A 131 6.39 -7.01 22.34
N HIS A 132 6.17 -7.82 21.31
CA HIS A 132 4.98 -8.67 21.16
C HIS A 132 5.33 -10.16 21.26
N GLY A 133 6.52 -10.51 21.75
CA GLY A 133 6.98 -11.90 21.84
C GLY A 133 7.23 -12.60 20.49
N LEU A 134 7.35 -11.83 19.39
CA LEU A 134 7.60 -12.38 18.05
C LEU A 134 9.02 -12.95 17.92
N SER A 135 9.12 -14.11 17.27
CA SER A 135 10.42 -14.66 16.86
C SER A 135 11.10 -13.80 15.80
N VAL A 136 12.42 -13.94 15.65
CA VAL A 136 13.19 -13.23 14.61
C VAL A 136 12.65 -13.56 13.21
N MET A 137 12.26 -14.80 12.96
CA MET A 137 11.74 -15.21 11.66
C MET A 137 10.40 -14.54 11.35
N GLN A 138 9.49 -14.48 12.33
CA GLN A 138 8.22 -13.77 12.18
C GLN A 138 8.44 -12.28 11.90
N LYS A 139 9.34 -11.63 12.66
CA LYS A 139 9.71 -10.23 12.41
C LYS A 139 10.24 -10.00 11.00
N LEU A 140 11.11 -10.90 10.50
CA LEU A 140 11.65 -10.81 9.14
C LEU A 140 10.58 -11.03 8.07
N GLN A 141 9.68 -11.99 8.26
CA GLN A 141 8.57 -12.25 7.34
C GLN A 141 7.65 -11.03 7.24
N ILE A 142 7.22 -10.50 8.38
CA ILE A 142 6.36 -9.31 8.43
C ILE A 142 7.08 -8.09 7.83
N ALA A 143 8.34 -7.86 8.19
CA ALA A 143 9.12 -6.75 7.64
C ALA A 143 9.33 -6.89 6.12
N SER A 144 9.51 -8.12 5.60
CA SER A 144 9.64 -8.34 4.17
C SER A 144 8.37 -7.97 3.40
N ALA A 145 7.20 -8.10 4.03
CA ALA A 145 5.96 -7.62 3.47
C ALA A 145 5.86 -6.09 3.54
N TYR A 146 6.14 -5.46 4.69
CA TYR A 146 5.88 -4.02 4.88
C TYR A 146 6.98 -3.05 4.40
N VAL A 147 8.26 -3.46 4.41
CA VAL A 147 9.37 -2.58 4.00
C VAL A 147 9.24 -2.08 2.55
N PRO A 148 8.87 -2.92 1.55
CA PRO A 148 8.61 -2.43 0.20
C PRO A 148 7.56 -1.32 0.14
N PHE A 149 6.49 -1.42 0.93
CA PHE A 149 5.44 -0.38 1.02
C PHE A 149 5.89 0.87 1.77
N ALA A 150 6.97 0.83 2.54
CA ALA A 150 7.59 2.05 3.06
C ALA A 150 8.47 2.71 1.99
N LEU A 151 9.33 1.93 1.35
CA LEU A 151 10.40 2.45 0.49
C LEU A 151 9.92 2.86 -0.90
N VAL A 152 9.06 2.06 -1.53
CA VAL A 152 8.58 2.34 -2.89
C VAL A 152 7.73 3.61 -2.93
N PRO A 153 6.79 3.87 -2.00
CA PRO A 153 6.00 5.10 -2.04
C PRO A 153 6.82 6.36 -1.82
N ILE A 154 7.80 6.32 -0.91
CA ILE A 154 8.76 7.42 -0.72
C ILE A 154 9.54 7.67 -2.00
N SER A 155 10.08 6.60 -2.59
CA SER A 155 10.87 6.67 -3.83
C SER A 155 10.03 7.19 -4.99
N PHE A 156 8.75 6.79 -5.07
CA PHE A 156 7.80 7.25 -6.07
C PHE A 156 7.48 8.74 -5.92
N GLY A 157 7.21 9.20 -4.70
CA GLY A 157 7.00 10.62 -4.41
C GLY A 157 8.22 11.49 -4.76
N ILE A 158 9.42 11.04 -4.40
CA ILE A 158 10.68 11.73 -4.74
C ILE A 158 10.89 11.78 -6.26
N TYR A 159 10.65 10.66 -6.95
CA TYR A 159 10.80 10.58 -8.41
C TYR A 159 9.85 11.55 -9.13
N GLU A 160 8.57 11.57 -8.78
CA GLU A 160 7.60 12.50 -9.38
C GLU A 160 7.95 13.96 -9.07
N TRP A 161 8.48 14.25 -7.88
CA TRP A 161 8.91 15.59 -7.51
C TRP A 161 10.16 16.05 -8.25
N ARG A 162 11.20 15.22 -8.34
CA ARG A 162 12.48 15.63 -8.90
C ARG A 162 12.53 15.53 -10.42
N VAL A 163 12.04 14.44 -10.97
CA VAL A 163 12.24 14.13 -12.40
C VAL A 163 11.11 14.75 -13.20
N ARG A 164 9.86 14.33 -12.95
CA ARG A 164 8.73 14.72 -13.81
C ARG A 164 8.28 16.16 -13.59
N ALA A 165 8.35 16.69 -12.36
CA ALA A 165 8.01 18.09 -12.12
C ALA A 165 8.93 19.04 -12.90
N GLN A 166 10.24 18.77 -12.87
CA GLN A 166 11.25 19.62 -13.49
C GLN A 166 11.22 19.53 -15.01
N GLU A 167 10.98 18.35 -15.57
CA GLU A 167 10.82 18.15 -17.02
C GLU A 167 9.60 18.89 -17.57
N ARG A 168 8.51 18.98 -16.79
CA ARG A 168 7.29 19.68 -17.20
C ARG A 168 7.45 21.19 -17.25
N VAL A 169 8.14 21.77 -16.27
CA VAL A 169 8.48 23.20 -16.27
C VAL A 169 9.32 23.59 -17.49
N LYS A 170 10.16 22.68 -18.01
CA LYS A 170 10.96 22.92 -19.22
C LYS A 170 10.17 22.78 -20.53
N SER A 171 8.97 22.19 -20.49
CA SER A 171 8.14 21.90 -21.66
C SER A 171 7.04 22.93 -21.90
N GLU A 172 6.88 23.90 -20.99
CA GLU A 172 5.92 25.01 -21.03
C GLU A 172 6.65 26.32 -21.35
#